data_AF-A0A2G3NZA9-F1
#
_entry.id   AF-A0A2G3NZA9-F1
#
_cell.length_a   1.000
_cell.length_b   1.000
_cell.length_c   1.000
_cell.angle_alpha   90.00
_cell.angle_beta   90.00
_cell.angle_gamma   90.00
#
_symmetry.space_group_name_H-M   'P 1'
#
loop_
_entity.id
_entity.type
_entity.pdbx_description
1 polymer ?
#
loop_
_entity_poly.entity_id
_entity_poly.type
_entity_poly.pdbx_seq_one_letter_code
_entity_poly.pdbx_strand_id
1 'polypeptide(L)'
;MSLLDIAKGLKKNGFDPRKDSVNGQPAIPAGTYPVVLKKAAFNVSDSGWESLGYQFEVRGGEYDGRTDFVTFGTLDTWKNKKGETIDLGWSVERTIKFFQKVIVLAGDELKNSDFEDGKAMEEALQRKAVGSYFNLVIDEGVSKKGKEYRNYDIEEEVSQPVTSALEIDDDDLPF
;
A
#
# COMPACT_ATOMS: atom_id res chain seq x y z
N MET A 1 -28.05 -6.56 8.30
CA MET A 1 -27.78 -7.75 9.14
C MET A 1 -27.77 -7.32 10.59
N SER A 2 -28.34 -8.13 11.49
CA SER A 2 -28.26 -7.87 12.93
C SER A 2 -27.05 -8.56 13.57
N LEU A 3 -26.65 -8.14 14.78
CA LEU A 3 -25.59 -8.81 15.54
C LEU A 3 -25.91 -10.29 15.81
N LEU A 4 -27.20 -10.63 15.94
CA LEU A 4 -27.67 -12.00 16.13
C LEU A 4 -27.43 -12.85 14.88
N ASP A 5 -27.56 -12.28 13.68
CA ASP A 5 -27.33 -13.01 12.42
C ASP A 5 -25.85 -13.34 12.25
N ILE A 6 -24.97 -12.41 12.61
CA ILE A 6 -23.51 -12.62 12.61
C ILE A 6 -23.12 -13.71 13.60
N ALA A 7 -23.64 -13.67 14.84
CA ALA A 7 -23.36 -14.69 15.86
C ALA A 7 -23.82 -16.09 15.44
N LYS A 8 -24.98 -16.19 14.78
CA LYS A 8 -25.45 -17.46 14.19
C LYS A 8 -24.53 -17.94 13.06
N GLY A 9 -24.04 -17.03 12.23
CA GLY A 9 -23.05 -17.31 11.19
C GLY A 9 -21.74 -17.86 11.75
N LEU A 10 -21.17 -17.22 12.79
CA LEU A 10 -19.94 -17.67 13.45
C LEU A 10 -20.10 -19.10 14.02
N LYS A 11 -21.23 -19.36 14.68
CA LYS A 11 -21.53 -20.70 15.19
C LYS A 11 -21.67 -21.73 14.07
N LYS A 12 -22.32 -21.38 12.95
CA LYS A 12 -22.46 -22.25 11.78
C LYS A 12 -21.11 -22.57 11.12
N ASN A 13 -20.21 -21.60 11.11
CA ASN A 13 -18.86 -21.72 10.55
C ASN A 13 -17.89 -22.42 11.50
N GLY A 14 -18.36 -22.92 12.66
CA GLY A 14 -17.56 -23.75 13.56
C GLY A 14 -16.62 -22.99 14.48
N PHE A 15 -16.79 -21.68 14.64
CA PHE A 15 -15.96 -20.86 15.54
C PHE A 15 -16.06 -21.37 16.98
N ASP A 16 -14.95 -21.87 17.53
CA ASP A 16 -14.77 -22.23 18.92
C ASP A 16 -14.20 -21.03 19.69
N PRO A 17 -15.00 -20.33 20.52
CA PRO A 17 -14.54 -19.14 21.25
C PRO A 17 -13.43 -19.42 22.26
N ARG A 18 -13.10 -20.69 22.54
CA ARG A 18 -12.02 -21.07 23.46
C ARG A 18 -10.69 -21.33 22.76
N LYS A 19 -10.70 -21.56 21.45
CA LYS A 19 -9.53 -22.02 20.69
C LYS A 19 -9.22 -21.13 19.50
N ASP A 20 -10.27 -20.64 18.86
CA ASP A 20 -10.13 -19.92 17.60
C ASP A 20 -9.77 -18.46 17.86
N SER A 21 -8.84 -17.98 17.05
CA SER A 21 -8.35 -16.60 17.13
C SER A 21 -9.47 -15.62 16.86
N VAL A 22 -9.59 -14.60 17.74
CA VAL A 22 -10.43 -13.43 17.51
C VAL A 22 -9.80 -12.43 16.53
N ASN A 23 -8.51 -12.59 16.24
CA ASN A 23 -7.77 -11.65 15.39
C ASN A 23 -7.99 -11.97 13.92
N GLY A 24 -8.55 -10.97 13.22
CA GLY A 24 -8.32 -10.59 11.82
C GLY A 24 -8.65 -11.61 10.74
N GLN A 25 -9.42 -11.19 9.74
CA GLN A 25 -9.45 -11.91 8.46
C GLN A 25 -8.00 -12.15 7.96
N PRO A 26 -7.68 -13.35 7.44
CA PRO A 26 -6.34 -13.69 6.98
C PRO A 26 -5.85 -12.68 5.93
N ALA A 27 -4.55 -12.47 5.78
CA ALA A 27 -4.00 -11.58 4.75
C ALA A 27 -4.66 -11.83 3.38
N ILE A 28 -4.85 -10.77 2.59
CA ILE A 28 -5.37 -10.91 1.23
C ILE A 28 -4.37 -11.79 0.47
N PRO A 29 -4.77 -12.87 -0.23
CA PRO A 29 -3.83 -13.75 -0.92
C PRO A 29 -2.97 -13.02 -1.97
N ALA A 30 -1.94 -13.69 -2.48
CA ALA A 30 -1.22 -13.20 -3.65
C ALA A 30 -2.18 -13.05 -4.86
N GLY A 31 -1.97 -12.01 -5.65
CA GLY A 31 -2.82 -11.65 -6.78
C GLY A 31 -2.78 -10.16 -7.10
N THR A 32 -3.56 -9.75 -8.09
CA THR A 32 -3.72 -8.36 -8.50
C THR A 32 -5.09 -7.86 -8.07
N TYR A 33 -5.12 -6.74 -7.36
CA TYR A 33 -6.34 -6.19 -6.78
C TYR A 33 -6.54 -4.73 -7.19
N PRO A 34 -7.70 -4.36 -7.76
CA PRO A 34 -8.08 -2.96 -7.85
C PRO A 34 -8.22 -2.40 -6.43
N VAL A 35 -7.53 -1.31 -6.14
CA VAL A 35 -7.47 -0.69 -4.82
C VAL A 35 -7.60 0.82 -4.92
N VAL A 36 -8.03 1.45 -3.82
CA VAL A 36 -7.85 2.88 -3.58
C VAL A 36 -6.84 3.09 -2.47
N LEU A 37 -5.92 4.05 -2.63
CA LEU A 37 -5.01 4.45 -1.54
C LEU A 37 -5.78 5.33 -0.54
N LYS A 38 -6.15 4.77 0.61
CA LYS A 38 -6.95 5.47 1.64
C LYS A 38 -6.12 6.40 2.50
N LYS A 39 -4.86 6.04 2.74
CA LYS A 39 -3.95 6.79 3.62
C LYS A 39 -2.51 6.45 3.26
N ALA A 40 -1.64 7.45 3.32
CA ALA A 40 -0.19 7.28 3.39
C ALA A 40 0.33 8.00 4.65
N ALA A 41 1.32 7.43 5.33
CA ALA A 41 1.88 8.04 6.52
C ALA A 41 3.37 7.72 6.68
N PHE A 42 4.15 8.72 7.05
CA PHE A 42 5.50 8.52 7.56
C PHE A 42 5.44 8.17 9.04
N ASN A 43 6.16 7.13 9.44
CA ASN A 43 6.14 6.61 10.80
C ASN A 43 7.57 6.47 11.33
N VAL A 44 7.78 6.96 12.54
CA VAL A 44 9.01 6.75 13.32
C VAL A 44 8.64 5.98 14.57
N SER A 45 9.20 4.79 14.73
CA SER A 45 8.99 3.96 15.93
C SER A 45 9.83 4.47 17.11
N ASP A 46 9.53 4.00 18.32
CA ASP A 46 10.33 4.27 19.52
C ASP A 46 11.80 3.83 19.38
N SER A 47 12.09 2.89 18.48
CA SER A 47 13.45 2.44 18.20
C SER A 47 14.22 3.37 17.25
N GLY A 48 13.57 4.40 16.69
CA GLY A 48 14.10 5.24 15.63
C GLY A 48 13.97 4.64 14.23
N TRP A 49 13.34 3.45 14.08
CA TRP A 49 13.05 2.90 12.75
C TRP A 49 12.04 3.78 12.03
N GLU A 50 12.40 4.20 10.82
CA GLU A 50 11.58 5.05 9.95
C GLU A 50 10.99 4.26 8.79
N SER A 51 9.73 4.54 8.48
CA SER A 51 9.03 3.86 7.38
C SER A 51 7.88 4.67 6.80
N LEU A 52 7.62 4.42 5.51
CA LEU A 52 6.48 4.94 4.78
C LEU A 52 5.42 3.84 4.67
N GLY A 53 4.25 4.09 5.25
CA GLY A 53 3.11 3.18 5.26
C GLY A 53 2.01 3.61 4.30
N TYR A 54 1.39 2.65 3.65
CA TYR A 54 0.31 2.79 2.69
C TYR A 54 -0.87 1.92 3.12
N GLN A 55 -2.06 2.49 3.14
CA GLN A 55 -3.31 1.79 3.42
C GLN A 55 -4.11 1.66 2.14
N PHE A 56 -4.07 0.48 1.51
CA PHE A 56 -4.85 0.19 0.31
C PHE A 56 -6.15 -0.52 0.68
N GLU A 57 -7.27 -0.07 0.11
CA GLU A 57 -8.56 -0.76 0.27
C GLU A 57 -8.99 -1.33 -1.07
N VAL A 58 -9.25 -2.63 -1.12
CA VAL A 58 -9.70 -3.35 -2.33
C VAL A 58 -11.08 -2.86 -2.76
N ARG A 59 -11.27 -2.74 -4.08
CA ARG A 59 -12.48 -2.24 -4.72
C ARG A 59 -13.01 -3.26 -5.73
N GLY A 60 -14.04 -4.00 -5.33
CA GLY A 60 -14.65 -5.07 -6.12
C GLY A 60 -14.03 -6.45 -5.89
N GLY A 61 -14.65 -7.47 -6.50
CA GLY A 61 -14.24 -8.87 -6.35
C GLY A 61 -14.57 -9.47 -4.98
N GLU A 62 -13.97 -10.63 -4.68
CA GLU A 62 -14.20 -11.39 -3.43
C GLU A 62 -13.72 -10.64 -2.18
N TYR A 63 -12.69 -9.80 -2.32
CA TYR A 63 -12.04 -9.11 -1.21
C TYR A 63 -12.44 -7.62 -1.12
N ASP A 64 -13.53 -7.20 -1.76
CA ASP A 64 -14.01 -5.81 -1.71
C ASP A 64 -14.11 -5.26 -0.27
N GLY A 65 -13.67 -4.02 -0.08
CA GLY A 65 -13.64 -3.34 1.21
C GLY A 65 -12.55 -3.83 2.18
N ARG A 66 -11.80 -4.88 1.84
CA ARG A 66 -10.66 -5.31 2.67
C ARG A 66 -9.50 -4.34 2.53
N THR A 67 -8.84 -4.07 3.64
CA THR A 67 -7.64 -3.23 3.68
C THR A 67 -6.38 -4.07 3.78
N ASP A 68 -5.36 -3.72 2.99
CA ASP A 68 -3.99 -4.18 3.17
C ASP A 68 -3.08 -3.01 3.57
N PHE A 69 -2.13 -3.29 4.45
CA PHE A 69 -1.18 -2.31 4.98
C PHE A 69 0.21 -2.64 4.47
N VAL A 70 0.71 -1.79 3.57
CA VAL A 70 2.02 -1.95 2.94
C VAL A 70 2.98 -0.95 3.57
N THR A 71 4.15 -1.41 4.02
CA THR A 71 5.13 -0.54 4.69
C THR A 71 6.54 -0.78 4.15
N PHE A 72 7.25 0.31 3.90
CA PHE A 72 8.63 0.30 3.40
C PHE A 72 9.54 1.16 4.28
N GLY A 73 10.75 0.67 4.60
CA GLY A 73 11.72 1.44 5.41
C GLY A 73 12.39 2.55 4.60
N THR A 74 12.70 3.67 5.26
CA THR A 74 13.36 4.84 4.62
C THR A 74 14.83 5.00 5.02
N LEU A 75 15.32 4.23 5.99
CA LEU A 75 16.71 4.29 6.44
C LEU A 75 17.64 3.46 5.54
N ASP A 76 18.73 4.07 5.09
CA ASP A 76 19.79 3.45 4.27
C ASP A 76 20.71 2.55 5.08
N THR A 77 20.74 2.74 6.40
CA THR A 77 21.50 1.93 7.35
C THR A 77 20.72 1.70 8.64
N TRP A 78 20.96 0.57 9.29
CA TRP A 78 20.32 0.25 10.56
C TRP A 78 21.27 -0.41 11.55
N LYS A 79 21.33 0.13 12.76
CA LYS A 79 22.08 -0.49 13.85
C LYS A 79 21.17 -1.48 14.58
N ASN A 80 21.45 -2.77 14.43
CA ASN A 80 20.65 -3.81 15.07
C ASN A 80 20.89 -3.86 16.60
N LYS A 81 20.11 -4.69 17.30
CA LYS A 81 20.21 -4.86 18.77
C LYS A 81 21.58 -5.38 19.26
N LYS A 82 22.40 -5.96 18.37
CA LYS A 82 23.77 -6.41 18.67
C LYS A 82 24.81 -5.31 18.43
N GLY A 83 24.38 -4.14 17.97
CA GLY A 83 25.25 -3.01 17.64
C GLY A 83 25.88 -3.07 16.26
N GLU A 84 25.50 -4.04 15.42
CA GLU A 84 26.00 -4.18 14.05
C GLU A 84 25.25 -3.22 13.12
N THR A 85 25.98 -2.48 12.29
CA THR A 85 25.40 -1.66 11.23
C THR A 85 25.10 -2.53 10.01
N ILE A 86 23.84 -2.49 9.58
CA ILE A 86 23.32 -3.20 8.41
C ILE A 86 23.12 -2.16 7.31
N ASP A 87 23.67 -2.42 6.12
CA ASP A 87 23.35 -1.66 4.92
C ASP A 87 21.98 -2.07 4.38
N LEU A 88 21.14 -1.07 4.13
CA LEU A 88 19.77 -1.21 3.64
C LEU A 88 19.56 -0.48 2.31
N GLY A 89 20.62 -0.13 1.58
CA GLY A 89 20.54 0.64 0.33
C GLY A 89 19.60 0.00 -0.69
N TRP A 90 19.65 -1.33 -0.84
CA TRP A 90 18.73 -2.06 -1.73
C TRP A 90 17.25 -1.94 -1.29
N SER A 91 17.01 -1.84 0.02
CA SER A 91 15.67 -1.72 0.58
C SER A 91 15.12 -0.30 0.36
N VAL A 92 15.96 0.72 0.57
CA VAL A 92 15.59 2.11 0.31
C VAL A 92 15.38 2.37 -1.18
N GLU A 93 16.19 1.76 -2.05
CA GLU A 93 15.96 1.81 -3.50
C GLU A 93 14.58 1.27 -3.87
N ARG A 94 14.14 0.18 -3.25
CA ARG A 94 12.79 -0.36 -3.42
C ARG A 94 11.72 0.61 -2.92
N THR A 95 11.93 1.24 -1.76
CA THR A 95 11.03 2.26 -1.21
C THR A 95 10.84 3.43 -2.19
N ILE A 96 11.95 3.96 -2.72
CA ILE A 96 11.95 5.07 -3.67
C ILE A 96 11.21 4.66 -4.96
N LYS A 97 11.52 3.48 -5.52
CA LYS A 97 10.82 2.98 -6.72
C LYS A 97 9.31 2.87 -6.51
N PHE A 98 8.88 2.28 -5.39
CA PHE A 98 7.46 2.14 -5.10
C PHE A 98 6.78 3.51 -4.94
N PHE A 99 7.38 4.42 -4.17
CA PHE A 99 6.91 5.80 -4.01
C PHE A 99 6.76 6.52 -5.37
N GLN A 100 7.77 6.44 -6.23
CA GLN A 100 7.74 7.06 -7.55
C GLN A 100 6.60 6.51 -8.41
N LYS A 101 6.38 5.19 -8.43
CA LYS A 101 5.24 4.60 -9.15
C LYS A 101 3.92 5.13 -8.62
N VAL A 102 3.74 5.22 -7.30
CA VAL A 102 2.50 5.73 -6.69
C VAL A 102 2.22 7.19 -7.10
N ILE A 103 3.23 8.07 -7.07
CA ILE A 103 3.08 9.47 -7.48
C ILE A 103 2.71 9.58 -8.95
N VAL A 104 3.46 8.91 -9.83
CA VAL A 104 3.27 9.00 -11.29
C VAL A 104 1.94 8.40 -11.71
N LEU A 105 1.56 7.24 -11.17
CA LEU A 105 0.29 6.57 -11.50
C LEU A 105 -0.92 7.30 -10.90
N ALA A 106 -0.74 8.10 -9.86
CA ALA A 106 -1.76 9.05 -9.39
C ALA A 106 -1.93 10.27 -10.32
N GLY A 107 -1.10 10.37 -11.37
CA GLY A 107 -1.05 11.51 -12.28
C GLY A 107 -0.39 12.75 -11.68
N ASP A 108 0.45 12.60 -10.65
CA ASP A 108 1.24 13.69 -10.08
C ASP A 108 2.68 13.70 -10.63
N GLU A 109 3.37 14.81 -10.43
CA GLU A 109 4.76 14.98 -10.84
C GLU A 109 5.72 14.85 -9.65
N LEU A 110 6.86 14.21 -9.88
CA LEU A 110 7.93 14.11 -8.91
C LEU A 110 8.71 15.41 -8.80
N LYS A 111 8.95 15.87 -7.57
CA LYS A 111 9.79 17.03 -7.27
C LYS A 111 11.02 16.60 -6.51
N ASN A 112 12.14 17.31 -6.71
CA ASN A 112 13.35 17.06 -5.93
C ASN A 112 13.10 17.19 -4.43
N SER A 113 12.24 18.13 -4.03
CA SER A 113 11.84 18.33 -2.63
C SER A 113 11.11 17.12 -2.03
N ASP A 114 10.47 16.28 -2.85
CA ASP A 114 9.73 15.11 -2.35
C ASP A 114 10.67 14.03 -1.76
N PHE A 115 11.99 14.15 -2.00
CA PHE A 115 13.01 13.20 -1.55
C PHE A 115 13.92 13.74 -0.43
N GLU A 116 13.54 14.86 0.20
CA GLU A 116 14.35 15.46 1.28
C GLU A 116 14.40 14.56 2.52
N ASP A 117 13.26 13.99 2.92
CA ASP A 117 13.14 13.03 4.00
C ASP A 117 11.82 12.23 3.89
N GLY A 118 11.57 11.32 4.83
CA GLY A 118 10.34 10.54 4.84
C GLY A 118 9.07 11.37 5.04
N LYS A 119 9.16 12.55 5.67
CA LYS A 119 8.01 13.45 5.84
C LYS A 119 7.65 14.13 4.52
N ALA A 120 8.64 14.58 3.75
CA ALA A 120 8.43 15.11 2.41
C ALA A 120 7.78 14.07 1.48
N MET A 121 8.19 12.80 1.57
CA MET A 121 7.55 11.71 0.84
C MET A 121 6.08 11.50 1.25
N GLU A 122 5.75 11.58 2.54
CA GLU A 122 4.36 11.53 2.99
C GLU A 122 3.53 12.69 2.41
N GLU A 123 4.06 13.93 2.49
CA GLU A 123 3.37 15.12 1.98
C GLU A 123 3.13 15.04 0.47
N ALA A 124 4.10 14.52 -0.29
CA ALA A 124 3.94 14.26 -1.71
C ALA A 124 2.83 13.24 -2.01
N LEU A 125 2.70 12.17 -1.21
CA LEU A 125 1.61 11.20 -1.37
C LEU A 125 0.23 11.82 -1.03
N GLN A 126 0.17 12.66 0.00
CA GLN A 126 -1.06 13.34 0.41
C GLN A 126 -1.52 14.39 -0.61
N ARG A 127 -0.61 14.94 -1.43
CA ARG A 127 -0.90 15.96 -2.43
C ARG A 127 -1.89 15.49 -3.50
N LYS A 128 -1.73 14.26 -3.99
CA LYS A 128 -2.57 13.73 -5.08
C LYS A 128 -2.81 12.22 -5.02
N ALA A 129 -1.88 11.42 -4.51
CA ALA A 129 -1.99 9.97 -4.55
C ALA A 129 -3.01 9.37 -3.58
N VAL A 130 -3.20 9.98 -2.40
CA VAL A 130 -4.27 9.56 -1.48
C VAL A 130 -5.63 9.87 -2.11
N GLY A 131 -6.45 8.84 -2.26
CA GLY A 131 -7.73 8.88 -2.97
C GLY A 131 -7.66 8.36 -4.41
N SER A 132 -6.46 8.20 -4.97
CA SER A 132 -6.26 7.60 -6.30
C SER A 132 -6.44 6.08 -6.27
N TYR A 133 -6.79 5.54 -7.42
CA TYR A 133 -6.98 4.11 -7.63
C TYR A 133 -5.80 3.50 -8.38
N PHE A 134 -5.53 2.23 -8.10
CA PHE A 134 -4.40 1.48 -8.64
C PHE A 134 -4.74 0.00 -8.72
N ASN A 135 -3.91 -0.76 -9.42
CA ASN A 135 -3.82 -2.21 -9.25
C ASN A 135 -2.68 -2.54 -8.28
N LEU A 136 -2.99 -3.03 -7.08
CA LEU A 136 -2.00 -3.54 -6.13
C LEU A 136 -1.66 -4.98 -6.51
N VAL A 137 -0.40 -5.22 -6.85
CA VAL A 137 0.12 -6.56 -7.15
C VAL A 137 0.79 -7.10 -5.90
N ILE A 138 0.35 -8.28 -5.48
CA ILE A 138 0.81 -8.97 -4.29
C ILE A 138 1.44 -10.30 -4.72
N ASP A 139 2.72 -10.46 -4.42
CA ASP A 139 3.46 -11.69 -4.70
C ASP A 139 3.87 -12.37 -3.40
N GLU A 140 3.61 -13.66 -3.29
CA GLU A 140 4.08 -14.49 -2.18
C GLU A 140 4.95 -15.64 -2.69
N GLY A 141 5.90 -16.06 -1.87
CA GLY A 141 6.73 -17.21 -2.20
C GLY A 141 7.69 -17.60 -1.09
N VAL A 142 8.54 -18.57 -1.38
CA VAL A 142 9.55 -19.08 -0.45
C VAL A 142 10.93 -18.89 -1.06
N SER A 143 11.80 -18.20 -0.35
CA SER A 143 13.19 -18.02 -0.78
C SER A 143 13.94 -19.35 -0.82
N LYS A 144 15.09 -19.40 -1.51
CA LYS A 144 15.98 -20.58 -1.53
C LYS A 144 16.39 -21.08 -0.14
N LYS A 145 16.30 -20.23 0.89
CA LYS A 145 16.62 -20.55 2.30
C LYS A 145 15.38 -20.96 3.12
N GLY A 146 14.23 -21.20 2.49
CA GLY A 146 13.01 -21.63 3.17
C GLY A 146 12.22 -20.51 3.87
N LYS A 147 12.64 -19.24 3.73
CA LYS A 147 11.91 -18.10 4.31
C LYS A 147 10.80 -17.64 3.38
N GLU A 148 9.57 -17.63 3.87
CA GLU A 148 8.42 -17.01 3.21
C GLU A 148 8.63 -15.51 3.03
N TYR A 149 8.20 -14.97 1.89
CA TYR A 149 8.22 -13.55 1.58
C TYR A 149 6.90 -13.13 0.97
N ARG A 150 6.57 -11.84 1.16
CA ARG A 150 5.47 -11.14 0.52
C ARG A 150 5.99 -9.84 -0.05
N ASN A 151 5.80 -9.64 -1.34
CA ASN A 151 6.22 -8.46 -2.09
C ASN A 151 4.99 -7.73 -2.63
N TYR A 152 5.21 -6.46 -2.90
CA TYR A 152 4.20 -5.54 -3.39
C TYR A 152 4.79 -4.76 -4.55
N ASP A 153 3.97 -4.57 -5.57
CA ASP A 153 4.16 -3.62 -6.65
C ASP A 153 2.81 -2.95 -6.97
N ILE A 154 2.84 -1.91 -7.80
CA ILE A 154 1.66 -1.15 -8.18
C ILE A 154 1.62 -0.94 -9.69
N GLU A 155 0.47 -1.17 -10.29
CA GLU A 155 0.22 -1.00 -11.72
C GLU A 155 -0.91 0.01 -11.95
N GLU A 156 -0.96 0.55 -13.16
CA GLU A 156 -2.03 1.45 -13.57
C GLU A 156 -3.39 0.72 -13.52
N GLU A 157 -4.42 1.38 -12.99
CA GLU A 157 -5.77 0.84 -13.04
C GLU A 157 -6.37 1.08 -14.43
N VAL A 158 -6.38 0.05 -15.28
CA VAL A 158 -6.85 0.13 -16.67
C VAL A 158 -8.40 0.22 -16.80
N SER A 159 -9.13 0.12 -15.69
CA SER A 159 -10.59 -0.06 -15.66
C SER A 159 -11.42 1.20 -15.36
N GLN A 160 -10.80 2.36 -15.16
CA GLN A 160 -11.54 3.62 -15.22
C GLN A 160 -11.36 4.28 -16.59
N PRO A 161 -12.39 4.97 -17.11
CA PRO A 161 -12.14 5.87 -18.22
C PRO A 161 -11.04 6.80 -17.70
N VAL A 162 -9.89 6.73 -18.37
CA VAL A 162 -9.06 7.91 -18.54
C VAL A 162 -10.10 9.01 -18.75
N THR A 163 -10.19 9.98 -17.84
CA THR A 163 -10.44 11.31 -18.36
C THR A 163 -9.29 11.48 -19.31
N SER A 164 -9.51 11.05 -20.57
CA SER A 164 -8.77 11.50 -21.72
C SER A 164 -8.53 12.94 -21.37
N ALA A 165 -7.26 13.35 -21.37
CA ALA A 165 -6.97 14.76 -21.48
C ALA A 165 -8.04 15.28 -22.44
N LEU A 166 -8.94 16.12 -21.93
CA LEU A 166 -9.75 16.92 -22.82
C LEU A 166 -8.65 17.65 -23.57
N GLU A 167 -8.32 17.15 -24.77
CA GLU A 167 -7.77 17.97 -25.82
C GLU A 167 -8.86 19.03 -25.99
N ILE A 168 -8.73 20.07 -25.18
CA ILE A 168 -9.36 21.34 -25.45
C ILE A 168 -8.62 21.78 -26.70
N ASP A 169 -9.22 21.49 -27.85
CA ASP A 169 -8.84 22.13 -29.09
C ASP A 169 -9.02 23.64 -28.86
N ASP A 170 -8.01 24.44 -29.19
CA ASP A 170 -8.00 25.89 -28.95
C ASP A 170 -9.19 26.60 -29.65
N ASP A 171 -9.87 25.90 -30.57
CA ASP A 171 -11.06 26.37 -31.29
C ASP A 171 -12.40 26.24 -30.51
N ASP A 172 -12.44 25.61 -29.32
CA ASP A 172 -13.70 25.40 -28.55
C ASP A 172 -13.79 26.24 -27.26
N LEU A 173 -12.99 27.30 -27.14
CA LEU A 173 -13.17 28.35 -26.12
C LEU A 173 -14.08 29.47 -26.66
N PRO A 174 -15.22 29.80 -26.00
CA PRO A 174 -15.93 31.02 -26.32
C PRO A 174 -15.17 32.21 -25.71
N PHE A 175 -14.52 32.96 -26.62
CA PHE A 175 -13.74 34.21 -26.50
C PHE A 175 -12.24 34.08 -26.18
#